data_AF-A0A6L8MV28-F1
#
_entry.id   AF-A0A6L8MV28-F1
#
_cell.length_a   1.000
_cell.length_b   1.000
_cell.length_c   1.000
_cell.angle_alpha   90.00
_cell.angle_beta   90.00
_cell.angle_gamma   90.00
#
_symmetry.space_group_name_H-M   'P 1'
#
loop_
_entity.id
_entity.type
_entity.pdbx_description
1 polymer ?
#
loop_
_entity_poly.entity_id
_entity_poly.type
_entity_poly.pdbx_seq_one_letter_code
_entity_poly.pdbx_strand_id
1 'polypeptide(L)'
;MNLQKNRDDVFATVEQAEKNAHRPSQSVNVIAVTKYVDSSIVRELIKTGIHHIGENRVDKFLDKYHALSDQELTWHLIGTLQRRKVKDVINYVDYFHALDSVKLAEEINKRAEKPIKCFLQLNISGEQSKHGFSVDELEEIIPQLIPFEKVEVVGLMTMAPFDADSEELNEIFSKMNEIHKTLSARNIPHMPFTELSMGMSGDYVQAIQNGATFVRVGSAFFTE
;
A
#
# COMPACT_ATOMS: atom_id res chain seq x y z
N MET A 1 -10.92 -7.36 22.84
CA MET A 1 -10.42 -6.45 21.79
C MET A 1 -10.52 -5.00 22.28
N ASN A 2 -9.39 -4.41 22.67
CA ASN A 2 -9.32 -2.98 23.00
C ASN A 2 -8.69 -2.22 21.83
N LEU A 3 -9.53 -1.69 20.93
CA LEU A 3 -9.07 -1.02 19.70
C LEU A 3 -8.19 0.20 19.98
N GLN A 4 -8.51 0.98 21.02
CA GLN A 4 -7.72 2.15 21.40
C GLN A 4 -6.31 1.73 21.84
N LYS A 5 -6.22 0.74 22.75
CA LYS A 5 -4.94 0.20 23.20
C LYS A 5 -4.14 -0.38 22.04
N ASN A 6 -4.76 -1.19 21.19
CA ASN A 6 -4.09 -1.80 20.04
C ASN A 6 -3.55 -0.73 19.08
N ARG A 7 -4.34 0.32 18.82
CA ARG A 7 -3.90 1.45 18.01
C ARG A 7 -2.72 2.16 18.66
N ASP A 8 -2.78 2.42 19.96
CA ASP A 8 -1.69 3.11 20.66
C ASP A 8 -0.40 2.28 20.68
N ASP A 9 -0.51 0.96 20.86
CA ASP A 9 0.62 0.03 20.80
C ASP A 9 1.28 0.02 19.41
N VAL A 10 0.47 -0.01 18.33
CA VAL A 10 0.97 0.05 16.94
C VAL A 10 1.67 1.39 16.68
N PHE A 11 1.03 2.50 17.02
CA PHE A 11 1.59 3.84 16.74
C PHE A 11 2.83 4.12 17.58
N ALA A 12 2.90 3.66 18.82
CA ALA A 12 4.11 3.74 19.64
C ALA A 12 5.27 2.93 19.03
N THR A 13 4.97 1.74 18.49
CA THR A 13 5.98 0.92 17.82
C THR A 13 6.48 1.57 16.54
N VAL A 14 5.58 2.17 15.74
CA VAL A 14 5.95 2.94 14.54
C VAL A 14 6.83 4.13 14.92
N GLU A 15 6.43 4.94 15.90
CA GLU A 15 7.21 6.09 16.36
C GLU A 15 8.61 5.68 16.84
N GLN A 16 8.72 4.57 17.57
CA GLN A 16 10.01 4.05 18.00
C GLN A 16 10.85 3.56 16.82
N ALA A 17 10.25 2.90 15.83
CA ALA A 17 10.93 2.47 14.61
C ALA A 17 11.44 3.67 13.79
N GLU A 18 10.65 4.74 13.67
CA GLU A 18 11.07 6.00 13.04
C GLU A 18 12.28 6.61 13.76
N LYS A 19 12.24 6.70 15.09
CA LYS A 19 13.35 7.21 15.91
C LYS A 19 14.62 6.39 15.72
N ASN A 20 14.51 5.06 15.79
CA ASN A 20 15.66 4.15 15.62
C ASN A 20 16.27 4.27 14.21
N ALA A 21 15.43 4.54 13.20
CA ALA A 21 15.84 4.75 11.82
C ALA A 21 16.31 6.19 11.53
N HIS A 22 16.37 7.07 12.55
CA HIS A 22 16.71 8.49 12.40
C HIS A 22 15.82 9.24 11.39
N ARG A 23 14.54 8.87 11.34
CA ARG A 23 13.55 9.46 10.44
C ARG A 23 12.74 10.57 11.14
N PRO A 24 12.20 11.54 10.38
CA PRO A 24 11.25 12.51 10.92
C PRO A 24 10.05 11.81 11.55
N SER A 25 9.48 12.41 12.60
CA SER A 25 8.22 11.94 13.18
C SER A 25 7.09 12.03 12.14
N GLN A 26 6.19 11.05 12.14
CA GLN A 26 5.05 10.98 11.22
C GLN A 26 5.45 10.88 9.74
N SER A 27 6.63 10.34 9.46
CA SER A 27 7.11 10.01 8.11
C SER A 27 6.52 8.71 7.56
N VAL A 28 5.80 7.95 8.39
CA VAL A 28 5.18 6.66 8.06
C VAL A 28 3.67 6.74 8.27
N ASN A 29 2.92 6.44 7.21
CA ASN A 29 1.47 6.26 7.25
C ASN A 29 1.12 4.80 7.59
N VAL A 30 0.24 4.63 8.57
CA VAL A 30 -0.26 3.31 8.98
C VAL A 30 -1.62 3.05 8.34
N ILE A 31 -1.68 2.08 7.43
CA ILE A 31 -2.93 1.63 6.82
C ILE A 31 -3.52 0.51 7.67
N ALA A 32 -4.72 0.74 8.21
CA ALA A 32 -5.48 -0.30 8.89
C ALA A 32 -6.10 -1.26 7.86
N VAL A 33 -5.63 -2.50 7.83
CA VAL A 33 -6.11 -3.55 6.92
C VAL A 33 -7.34 -4.21 7.52
N THR A 34 -8.51 -3.90 6.97
CA THR A 34 -9.81 -4.23 7.59
C THR A 34 -10.50 -5.47 6.98
N LYS A 35 -9.80 -6.26 6.16
CA LYS A 35 -10.36 -7.36 5.33
C LYS A 35 -11.16 -8.44 6.08
N TYR A 36 -10.99 -8.58 7.40
CA TYR A 36 -11.67 -9.59 8.23
C TYR A 36 -12.70 -9.03 9.22
N VAL A 37 -12.86 -7.70 9.27
CA VAL A 37 -13.81 -7.05 10.18
C VAL A 37 -14.93 -6.37 9.40
N ASP A 38 -16.09 -6.22 10.02
CA ASP A 38 -17.23 -5.51 9.43
C ASP A 38 -17.12 -3.98 9.59
N SER A 39 -18.02 -3.24 8.95
CA SER A 39 -18.04 -1.77 9.00
C SER A 39 -18.31 -1.21 10.40
N SER A 40 -18.94 -1.96 11.31
CA SER A 40 -19.18 -1.50 12.69
C SER A 40 -17.88 -1.47 13.49
N ILE A 41 -17.04 -2.49 13.35
CA ILE A 41 -15.70 -2.52 13.97
C ILE A 41 -14.81 -1.44 13.37
N VAL A 42 -14.85 -1.25 12.04
CA VAL A 42 -14.09 -0.17 11.39
C VAL A 42 -14.55 1.20 11.91
N ARG A 43 -15.86 1.41 12.12
CA ARG A 43 -16.38 2.66 12.71
C ARG A 43 -15.85 2.91 14.11
N GLU A 44 -15.70 1.90 14.94
CA GLU A 44 -15.06 2.04 16.26
C GLU A 44 -13.55 2.31 16.14
N LEU A 45 -12.86 1.69 15.16
CA LEU A 45 -11.44 1.95 14.91
C LEU A 45 -11.18 3.39 14.43
N ILE A 46 -12.09 3.96 13.63
CA ILE A 46 -11.98 5.36 13.18
C ILE A 46 -12.01 6.32 14.37
N LYS A 47 -12.80 6.03 15.42
CA LYS A 47 -12.86 6.86 16.63
C LYS A 47 -11.52 6.93 17.38
N THR A 48 -10.59 6.01 17.13
CA THR A 48 -9.24 6.04 17.70
C THR A 48 -8.27 6.92 16.88
N GLY A 49 -8.76 7.62 15.85
CA GLY A 49 -7.97 8.49 14.97
C GLY A 49 -7.33 7.79 13.76
N ILE A 50 -7.84 6.61 13.37
CA ILE A 50 -7.40 5.93 12.13
C ILE A 50 -8.15 6.55 10.93
N HIS A 51 -7.40 6.94 9.91
CA HIS A 51 -7.95 7.54 8.68
C HIS A 51 -7.59 6.77 7.40
N HIS A 52 -6.56 5.92 7.41
CA HIS A 52 -6.17 5.11 6.25
C HIS A 52 -6.75 3.70 6.36
N ILE A 53 -7.69 3.36 5.48
CA ILE A 53 -8.39 2.07 5.49
C ILE A 53 -8.02 1.26 4.26
N GLY A 54 -7.56 0.02 4.48
CA GLY A 54 -7.11 -0.91 3.45
C GLY A 54 -8.02 -2.12 3.30
N GLU A 55 -8.52 -2.35 2.08
CA GLU A 55 -9.27 -3.55 1.72
C GLU A 55 -8.59 -4.29 0.56
N ASN A 56 -8.69 -5.62 0.57
CA ASN A 56 -8.08 -6.46 -0.46
C ASN A 56 -9.11 -7.06 -1.45
N ARG A 57 -10.39 -6.79 -1.25
CA ARG A 57 -11.49 -7.34 -2.04
C ARG A 57 -12.44 -6.22 -2.44
N VAL A 58 -12.76 -6.14 -3.74
CA VAL A 58 -13.61 -5.09 -4.31
C VAL A 58 -15.00 -5.02 -3.66
N ASP A 59 -15.64 -6.17 -3.43
CA ASP A 59 -16.95 -6.24 -2.80
C ASP A 59 -16.91 -5.69 -1.37
N LYS A 60 -15.91 -6.09 -0.58
CA LYS A 60 -15.73 -5.61 0.80
C LYS A 60 -15.30 -4.15 0.89
N PHE A 61 -14.51 -3.69 -0.08
CA PHE A 61 -14.17 -2.29 -0.24
C PHE A 61 -15.44 -1.46 -0.45
N LEU A 62 -16.28 -1.81 -1.43
CA LEU A 62 -17.49 -1.05 -1.75
C LEU A 62 -18.51 -1.09 -0.61
N ASP A 63 -18.72 -2.25 0.01
CA ASP A 63 -19.60 -2.40 1.18
C ASP A 63 -19.19 -1.40 2.30
N LYS A 64 -17.90 -1.31 2.61
CA LYS A 64 -17.38 -0.42 3.65
C LYS A 64 -17.37 1.04 3.22
N TYR A 65 -16.99 1.32 1.98
CA TYR A 65 -17.00 2.67 1.43
C TYR A 65 -18.39 3.29 1.55
N HIS A 66 -19.43 2.57 1.15
CA HIS A 66 -20.80 3.08 1.26
C HIS A 66 -21.26 3.20 2.72
N ALA A 67 -20.96 2.21 3.57
CA ALA A 67 -21.35 2.21 4.97
C ALA A 67 -20.63 3.27 5.84
N LEU A 68 -19.50 3.79 5.36
CA LEU A 68 -18.65 4.77 6.04
C LEU A 68 -18.43 6.03 5.20
N SER A 69 -19.30 6.27 4.21
CA SER A 69 -19.20 7.43 3.30
C SER A 69 -19.40 8.77 4.01
N ASP A 70 -19.92 8.76 5.23
CA ASP A 70 -20.04 9.90 6.13
C ASP A 70 -18.74 10.25 6.87
N GLN A 71 -17.67 9.47 6.68
CA GLN A 71 -16.39 9.62 7.37
C GLN A 71 -15.31 10.12 6.41
N GLU A 72 -14.45 11.03 6.87
CA GLU A 72 -13.29 11.50 6.11
C GLU A 72 -12.14 10.48 6.23
N LEU A 73 -12.05 9.59 5.23
CA LEU A 73 -11.10 8.49 5.18
C LEU A 73 -10.32 8.50 3.87
N THR A 74 -9.08 8.01 3.94
CA THR A 74 -8.29 7.67 2.75
C THR A 74 -8.47 6.18 2.47
N TRP A 75 -8.93 5.87 1.26
CA TRP A 75 -9.26 4.50 0.88
C TRP A 75 -8.16 3.85 0.04
N HIS A 76 -7.67 2.73 0.54
CA HIS A 76 -6.62 1.93 -0.08
C HIS A 76 -7.19 0.61 -0.59
N LEU A 77 -7.08 0.35 -1.89
CA LEU A 77 -7.29 -0.99 -2.45
C LEU A 77 -5.94 -1.69 -2.56
N ILE A 78 -5.71 -2.66 -1.67
CA ILE A 78 -4.41 -3.32 -1.50
C ILE A 78 -4.33 -4.73 -2.08
N GLY A 79 -5.45 -5.24 -2.60
CA GLY A 79 -5.55 -6.55 -3.24
C GLY A 79 -5.55 -6.46 -4.76
N THR A 80 -5.35 -7.59 -5.42
CA THR A 80 -5.37 -7.67 -6.88
C THR A 80 -6.71 -7.21 -7.46
N LEU A 81 -6.66 -6.52 -8.59
CA LEU A 81 -7.83 -5.97 -9.25
C LEU A 81 -8.01 -6.58 -10.63
N GLN A 82 -9.07 -7.38 -10.80
CA GLN A 82 -9.47 -7.87 -12.10
C GLN A 82 -9.88 -6.69 -13.00
N ARG A 83 -9.34 -6.59 -14.21
CA ARG A 83 -9.65 -5.51 -15.17
C ARG A 83 -11.15 -5.23 -15.33
N ARG A 84 -11.99 -6.27 -15.39
CA ARG A 84 -13.46 -6.12 -15.51
C ARG A 84 -14.13 -5.39 -14.34
N LYS A 85 -13.51 -5.42 -13.16
CA LYS A 85 -14.00 -4.78 -11.93
C LYS A 85 -13.47 -3.36 -11.73
N VAL A 86 -12.53 -2.90 -12.57
CA VAL A 86 -11.97 -1.54 -12.47
C VAL A 86 -13.08 -0.50 -12.49
N LYS A 87 -14.00 -0.61 -13.46
CA LYS A 87 -15.15 0.29 -13.61
C LYS A 87 -16.07 0.35 -12.38
N ASP A 88 -16.05 -0.68 -11.53
CA ASP A 88 -16.96 -0.79 -10.39
C ASP A 88 -16.38 -0.07 -9.15
N VAL A 89 -15.05 0.06 -9.05
CA VAL A 89 -14.37 0.45 -7.80
C VAL A 89 -13.43 1.64 -7.93
N ILE A 90 -12.81 1.85 -9.10
CA ILE A 90 -11.63 2.70 -9.20
C ILE A 90 -11.87 4.16 -8.80
N ASN A 91 -13.06 4.69 -9.06
CA ASN A 91 -13.40 6.08 -8.73
C ASN A 91 -13.64 6.32 -7.22
N TYR A 92 -13.71 5.25 -6.43
CA TYR A 92 -13.81 5.29 -4.97
C TYR A 92 -12.46 5.09 -4.27
N VAL A 93 -11.40 4.75 -5.01
CA VAL A 93 -10.07 4.46 -4.48
C VAL A 93 -9.21 5.72 -4.50
N ASP A 94 -8.55 6.01 -3.38
CA ASP A 94 -7.54 7.08 -3.32
C ASP A 94 -6.15 6.54 -3.67
N TYR A 95 -5.82 5.35 -3.14
CA TYR A 95 -4.56 4.65 -3.41
C TYR A 95 -4.80 3.19 -3.83
N PHE A 96 -4.32 2.81 -5.02
CA PHE A 96 -4.30 1.43 -5.49
C PHE A 96 -2.89 0.85 -5.40
N HIS A 97 -2.70 -0.22 -4.60
CA HIS A 97 -1.36 -0.70 -4.30
C HIS A 97 -0.88 -1.86 -5.18
N ALA A 98 -1.80 -2.50 -5.91
CA ALA A 98 -1.54 -3.77 -6.58
C ALA A 98 -1.50 -3.63 -8.11
N LEU A 99 -0.89 -2.55 -8.63
CA LEU A 99 -0.73 -2.39 -10.07
C LEU A 99 0.38 -3.34 -10.57
N ASP A 100 -0.03 -4.37 -11.31
CA ASP A 100 0.82 -5.50 -11.69
C ASP A 100 0.94 -5.70 -13.21
N SER A 101 0.28 -4.86 -14.02
CA SER A 101 0.31 -4.98 -15.47
C SER A 101 -0.06 -3.67 -16.19
N VAL A 102 0.58 -3.44 -17.34
CA VAL A 102 0.27 -2.30 -18.23
C VAL A 102 -1.20 -2.32 -18.68
N LYS A 103 -1.76 -3.52 -18.94
CA LYS A 103 -3.18 -3.68 -19.31
C LYS A 103 -4.14 -3.28 -18.20
N LEU A 104 -3.74 -3.42 -16.93
CA LEU A 104 -4.53 -2.95 -15.81
C LEU A 104 -4.43 -1.42 -15.69
N ALA A 105 -3.24 -0.85 -15.86
CA ALA A 105 -3.04 0.60 -15.90
C ALA A 105 -3.87 1.25 -17.01
N GLU A 106 -3.88 0.66 -18.21
CA GLU A 106 -4.69 1.12 -19.34
C GLU A 106 -6.19 1.15 -19.00
N GLU A 107 -6.72 0.08 -18.39
CA GLU A 107 -8.13 0.04 -18.00
C GLU A 107 -8.44 1.04 -16.87
N ILE A 108 -7.53 1.24 -15.91
CA ILE A 108 -7.66 2.29 -14.89
C ILE A 108 -7.72 3.66 -15.56
N ASN A 109 -6.76 3.97 -16.43
CA ASN A 109 -6.70 5.24 -17.14
C ASN A 109 -7.96 5.53 -17.96
N LYS A 110 -8.53 4.49 -18.58
CA LYS A 110 -9.78 4.57 -19.33
C LYS A 110 -10.99 4.87 -18.45
N ARG A 111 -11.07 4.31 -17.25
CA ARG A 111 -12.27 4.35 -16.38
C ARG A 111 -12.24 5.43 -15.32
N ALA A 112 -11.05 5.83 -14.89
CA ALA A 112 -10.89 6.81 -13.83
C ALA A 112 -11.42 8.18 -14.29
N GLU A 113 -12.12 8.86 -13.39
CA GLU A 113 -12.62 10.23 -13.59
C GLU A 113 -11.60 11.28 -13.15
N LYS A 114 -10.71 10.89 -12.24
CA LYS A 114 -9.60 11.68 -11.68
C LYS A 114 -8.31 10.84 -11.70
N PRO A 115 -7.11 11.45 -11.58
CA PRO A 115 -5.89 10.69 -11.32
C PRO A 115 -6.02 9.83 -10.06
N ILE A 116 -5.60 8.57 -10.15
CA ILE A 116 -5.58 7.61 -9.06
C ILE A 116 -4.13 7.36 -8.68
N LYS A 117 -3.81 7.47 -7.40
CA LYS A 117 -2.47 7.17 -6.90
C LYS A 117 -2.27 5.67 -6.91
N CYS A 118 -1.25 5.22 -7.62
CA CYS A 118 -0.96 3.82 -7.84
C CYS A 118 0.45 3.48 -7.35
N PHE A 119 0.59 2.32 -6.72
CA PHE A 119 1.90 1.71 -6.49
C PHE A 119 2.12 0.60 -7.51
N LEU A 120 3.32 0.54 -8.09
CA LEU A 120 3.75 -0.64 -8.83
C LEU A 120 4.04 -1.76 -7.84
N GLN A 121 3.32 -2.86 -7.95
CA GLN A 121 3.60 -4.05 -7.16
C GLN A 121 4.80 -4.77 -7.76
N LEU A 122 5.86 -4.96 -6.96
CA LEU A 122 7.06 -5.67 -7.36
C LEU A 122 7.16 -7.03 -6.70
N ASN A 123 7.57 -8.03 -7.48
CA ASN A 123 7.97 -9.34 -6.98
C ASN A 123 9.48 -9.35 -6.78
N ILE A 124 9.94 -8.90 -5.61
CA ILE A 124 11.37 -8.84 -5.27
C ILE A 124 11.95 -10.21 -4.91
N SER A 125 11.14 -11.12 -4.34
CA SER A 125 11.62 -12.44 -3.93
C SER A 125 11.84 -13.40 -5.11
N GLY A 126 11.39 -13.05 -6.32
CA GLY A 126 11.59 -13.85 -7.52
C GLY A 126 10.77 -15.14 -7.56
N GLU A 127 9.85 -15.34 -6.61
CA GLU A 127 8.97 -16.49 -6.58
C GLU A 127 7.97 -16.41 -7.73
N GLN A 128 8.00 -17.38 -8.65
CA GLN A 128 7.11 -17.41 -9.82
C GLN A 128 5.61 -17.46 -9.46
N SER A 129 5.28 -17.85 -8.24
CA SER A 129 3.90 -17.90 -7.73
C SER A 129 3.34 -16.53 -7.32
N LYS A 130 4.18 -15.49 -7.21
CA LYS A 130 3.77 -14.17 -6.69
C LYS A 130 3.45 -13.18 -7.81
N HIS A 131 2.44 -12.36 -7.55
CA HIS A 131 2.01 -11.27 -8.43
C HIS A 131 2.93 -10.05 -8.33
N GLY A 132 3.00 -9.28 -9.42
CA GLY A 132 3.79 -8.05 -9.52
C GLY A 132 4.80 -8.12 -10.68
N PHE A 133 5.33 -6.97 -11.03
CA PHE A 133 6.44 -6.85 -11.98
C PHE A 133 7.72 -7.39 -11.35
N SER A 134 8.55 -8.05 -12.14
CA SER A 134 9.95 -8.27 -11.81
C SER A 134 10.72 -6.96 -11.91
N VAL A 135 11.88 -6.91 -11.24
CA VAL A 135 12.76 -5.73 -11.28
C VAL A 135 13.25 -5.46 -12.71
N ASP A 136 13.52 -6.52 -13.47
CA ASP A 136 14.06 -6.42 -14.83
C ASP A 136 13.03 -5.88 -15.84
N GLU A 137 11.74 -6.06 -15.58
CA GLU A 137 10.66 -5.54 -16.42
C GLU A 137 10.47 -4.02 -16.27
N LEU A 138 11.00 -3.40 -15.22
CA LEU A 138 10.73 -1.98 -14.91
C LEU A 138 11.16 -1.03 -16.03
N GLU A 139 12.30 -1.29 -16.66
CA GLU A 139 12.79 -0.46 -17.77
C GLU A 139 11.88 -0.54 -19.01
N GLU A 140 11.22 -1.68 -19.23
CA GLU A 140 10.31 -1.87 -20.35
C GLU A 140 8.92 -1.30 -20.06
N ILE A 141 8.42 -1.44 -18.83
CA ILE A 141 7.03 -1.09 -18.48
C ILE A 141 6.86 0.41 -18.19
N ILE A 142 7.86 1.08 -17.61
CA ILE A 142 7.76 2.50 -17.26
C ILE A 142 7.42 3.37 -18.49
N PRO A 143 8.12 3.26 -19.65
CA PRO A 143 7.77 4.01 -20.84
C PRO A 143 6.34 3.80 -21.32
N GLN A 144 5.79 2.60 -21.13
CA GLN A 144 4.42 2.26 -21.54
C GLN A 144 3.36 2.90 -20.64
N LEU A 145 3.72 3.25 -19.40
CA LEU A 145 2.81 3.88 -18.43
C LEU A 145 2.75 5.42 -18.59
N ILE A 146 3.74 6.05 -19.24
CA ILE A 146 3.81 7.52 -19.41
C ILE A 146 2.53 8.12 -20.04
N PRO A 147 1.89 7.51 -21.05
CA PRO A 147 0.67 8.06 -21.65
C PRO A 147 -0.58 8.00 -20.74
N PHE A 148 -0.51 7.36 -19.58
CA PHE A 148 -1.65 7.13 -18.69
C PHE A 148 -1.76 8.22 -17.62
N GLU A 149 -2.18 9.42 -18.02
CA GLU A 149 -2.27 10.60 -17.15
C GLU A 149 -3.15 10.45 -15.91
N LYS A 150 -4.10 9.49 -15.90
CA LYS A 150 -4.95 9.21 -14.73
C LYS A 150 -4.41 8.10 -13.83
N VAL A 151 -3.23 7.58 -14.13
CA VAL A 151 -2.48 6.63 -13.29
C VAL A 151 -1.27 7.37 -12.75
N GLU A 152 -1.40 7.91 -11.54
CA GLU A 152 -0.29 8.60 -10.89
C GLU A 152 0.56 7.58 -10.12
N VAL A 153 1.73 7.21 -10.63
CA VAL A 153 2.61 6.21 -9.99
C VAL A 153 3.38 6.85 -8.84
N VAL A 154 2.77 6.85 -7.66
CA VAL A 154 3.34 7.48 -6.46
C VAL A 154 4.49 6.69 -5.85
N GLY A 155 4.65 5.41 -6.19
CA GLY A 155 5.64 4.59 -5.49
C GLY A 155 5.66 3.12 -5.87
N LEU A 156 6.36 2.35 -5.04
CA LEU A 156 6.50 0.91 -5.17
C LEU A 156 5.83 0.19 -4.00
N MET A 157 5.30 -1.00 -4.25
CA MET A 157 4.72 -1.88 -3.25
C MET A 157 5.35 -3.27 -3.31
N THR A 158 5.64 -3.86 -2.16
CA THR A 158 5.99 -5.28 -2.06
C THR A 158 5.40 -5.94 -0.82
N MET A 159 5.40 -7.27 -0.82
CA MET A 159 5.15 -8.13 0.33
C MET A 159 6.31 -9.12 0.46
N ALA A 160 6.94 -9.16 1.62
CA ALA A 160 7.91 -10.19 1.93
C ALA A 160 7.21 -11.55 2.11
N PRO A 161 7.94 -12.68 1.93
CA PRO A 161 7.47 -13.99 2.39
C PRO A 161 7.07 -13.96 3.88
N PHE A 162 6.09 -14.77 4.24
CA PHE A 162 5.56 -14.78 5.62
C PHE A 162 6.57 -15.32 6.63
N ASP A 163 7.40 -16.25 6.19
CA ASP A 163 8.44 -16.95 6.93
C ASP A 163 9.85 -16.36 6.73
N ALA A 164 9.93 -15.17 6.11
CA ALA A 164 11.20 -14.50 5.90
C ALA A 164 11.86 -14.14 7.23
N ASP A 165 13.15 -14.42 7.36
CA ASP A 165 13.91 -14.04 8.55
C ASP A 165 14.34 -12.56 8.50
N SER A 166 15.00 -12.09 9.57
CA SER A 166 15.41 -10.68 9.64
C SER A 166 16.44 -10.27 8.60
N GLU A 167 17.30 -11.19 8.13
CA GLU A 167 18.27 -10.90 7.08
C GLU A 167 17.56 -10.77 5.74
N GLU A 168 16.71 -11.75 5.39
CA GLU A 168 15.91 -11.75 4.17
C GLU A 168 14.98 -10.52 4.09
N LEU A 169 14.33 -10.14 5.20
CA LEU A 169 13.49 -8.94 5.26
C LEU A 169 14.29 -7.67 4.96
N ASN A 170 15.49 -7.54 5.54
CA ASN A 170 16.36 -6.40 5.31
C ASN A 170 16.84 -6.35 3.86
N GLU A 171 17.21 -7.48 3.27
CA GLU A 171 17.61 -7.55 1.86
C GLU A 171 16.46 -7.11 0.93
N ILE A 172 15.26 -7.64 1.15
CA ILE A 172 14.08 -7.31 0.33
C ILE A 172 13.73 -5.82 0.43
N PHE A 173 13.65 -5.27 1.64
CA PHE A 173 13.22 -3.89 1.84
C PHE A 173 14.30 -2.87 1.47
N SER A 174 15.58 -3.17 1.71
CA SER A 174 16.68 -2.30 1.27
C SER A 174 16.72 -2.21 -0.26
N LYS A 175 16.62 -3.35 -0.96
CA LYS A 175 16.55 -3.40 -2.43
C LYS A 175 15.35 -2.63 -2.98
N MET A 176 14.18 -2.73 -2.36
CA MET A 176 13.02 -1.89 -2.73
C MET A 176 13.34 -0.40 -2.65
N ASN A 177 14.00 0.03 -1.58
CA ASN A 177 14.33 1.43 -1.36
C ASN A 177 15.39 1.95 -2.35
N GLU A 178 16.35 1.11 -2.73
CA GLU A 178 17.32 1.42 -3.78
C GLU A 178 16.63 1.66 -5.12
N ILE A 179 15.77 0.74 -5.55
CA ILE A 179 14.99 0.87 -6.80
C ILE A 179 14.13 2.14 -6.75
N HIS A 180 13.44 2.38 -5.63
CA HIS A 180 12.64 3.59 -5.44
C HIS A 180 13.46 4.87 -5.60
N LYS A 181 14.64 4.97 -4.98
CA LYS A 181 15.53 6.13 -5.13
C LYS A 181 15.98 6.32 -6.58
N THR A 182 16.35 5.23 -7.26
CA THR A 182 16.74 5.26 -8.67
C THR A 182 15.61 5.76 -9.57
N LEU A 183 14.37 5.35 -9.32
CA LEU A 183 13.21 5.77 -10.11
C LEU A 183 12.79 7.22 -9.80
N SER A 184 12.79 7.60 -8.52
CA SER A 184 12.48 8.97 -8.08
C SER A 184 13.40 10.02 -8.73
N ALA A 185 14.68 9.71 -8.89
CA ALA A 185 15.65 10.60 -9.53
C ALA A 185 15.40 10.86 -11.04
N ARG A 186 14.54 10.06 -11.71
CA ARG A 186 14.30 10.16 -13.15
C ARG A 186 13.33 11.28 -13.53
N ASN A 187 12.59 11.85 -12.58
CA ASN A 187 11.60 12.93 -12.82
C ASN A 187 10.61 12.60 -13.96
N ILE A 188 10.05 11.39 -13.94
CA ILE A 188 9.11 10.91 -14.97
C ILE A 188 7.73 11.57 -14.75
N PRO A 189 7.06 12.10 -15.80
CA PRO A 189 5.73 12.69 -15.67
C PRO A 189 4.72 11.75 -15.00
N HIS A 190 3.96 12.28 -14.04
CA HIS A 190 2.95 11.55 -13.25
C HIS A 190 3.48 10.34 -12.46
N MET A 191 4.81 10.21 -12.32
CA MET A 191 5.43 9.13 -11.56
C MET A 191 6.47 9.70 -10.59
N PRO A 192 6.04 10.39 -9.51
CA PRO A 192 6.97 11.05 -8.61
C PRO A 192 7.81 10.06 -7.78
N PHE A 193 7.36 8.80 -7.63
CA PHE A 193 8.00 7.79 -6.79
C PHE A 193 8.43 8.38 -5.44
N THR A 194 7.46 8.89 -4.67
CA THR A 194 7.67 9.43 -3.33
C THR A 194 7.41 8.39 -2.23
N GLU A 195 6.72 7.30 -2.57
CA GLU A 195 6.18 6.37 -1.59
C GLU A 195 6.76 4.95 -1.70
N LEU A 196 6.88 4.30 -0.53
CA LEU A 196 7.23 2.89 -0.39
C LEU A 196 6.19 2.19 0.49
N SER A 197 5.37 1.36 -0.12
CA SER A 197 4.36 0.56 0.56
C SER A 197 4.90 -0.84 0.86
N MET A 198 5.46 -1.05 2.04
CA MET A 198 6.02 -2.33 2.46
C MET A 198 5.97 -2.49 3.99
N GLY A 199 5.95 -3.73 4.47
CA GLY A 199 5.71 -4.04 5.88
C GLY A 199 4.23 -4.25 6.22
N MET A 200 4.00 -5.27 7.03
CA MET A 200 2.77 -5.77 7.61
C MET A 200 3.00 -6.05 9.09
N SER A 201 1.99 -6.54 9.83
CA SER A 201 2.04 -6.73 11.29
C SER A 201 3.30 -7.43 11.83
N GLY A 202 3.93 -8.31 11.06
CA GLY A 202 5.11 -9.08 11.49
C GLY A 202 6.47 -8.44 11.17
N ASP A 203 6.53 -7.49 10.25
CA ASP A 203 7.78 -7.01 9.64
C ASP A 203 7.80 -5.49 9.38
N TYR A 204 6.77 -4.75 9.81
CA TYR A 204 6.70 -3.30 9.56
C TYR A 204 7.82 -2.51 10.23
N VAL A 205 8.41 -3.01 11.32
CA VAL A 205 9.56 -2.35 11.97
C VAL A 205 10.79 -2.37 11.05
N GLN A 206 11.12 -3.53 10.49
CA GLN A 206 12.20 -3.70 9.51
C GLN A 206 11.90 -2.91 8.24
N ALA A 207 10.65 -2.89 7.79
CA ALA A 207 10.23 -2.08 6.64
C ALA A 207 10.47 -0.57 6.87
N ILE A 208 10.14 -0.05 8.06
CA ILE A 208 10.35 1.36 8.42
C ILE A 208 11.84 1.70 8.45
N GLN A 209 12.67 0.82 9.03
CA GLN A 209 14.13 0.95 9.05
C GLN A 209 14.71 1.04 7.63
N ASN A 210 14.09 0.34 6.67
CA ASN A 210 14.48 0.33 5.27
C ASN A 210 13.77 1.38 4.40
N GLY A 211 13.00 2.30 4.98
CA GLY A 211 12.45 3.45 4.25
C GLY A 211 10.98 3.38 3.88
N ALA A 212 10.19 2.43 4.40
CA ALA A 212 8.75 2.37 4.15
C ALA A 212 8.06 3.70 4.50
N THR A 213 7.16 4.19 3.65
CA THR A 213 6.31 5.35 3.92
C THR A 213 4.86 4.95 4.18
N PHE A 214 4.47 3.74 3.76
CA PHE A 214 3.21 3.10 4.11
C PHE A 214 3.45 1.70 4.67
N VAL A 215 2.90 1.42 5.85
CA VAL A 215 2.86 0.08 6.45
C VAL A 215 1.42 -0.41 6.53
N ARG A 216 1.18 -1.69 6.25
CA ARG A 216 -0.16 -2.30 6.12
C ARG A 216 -0.46 -3.22 7.29
N VAL A 217 -1.00 -2.67 8.37
CA VAL A 217 -1.17 -3.38 9.64
C VAL A 217 -2.59 -3.91 9.76
N GLY A 218 -2.72 -5.22 9.98
CA GLY A 218 -4.02 -5.90 10.11
C GLY A 218 -4.20 -6.48 11.50
N SER A 219 -3.69 -7.69 11.70
CA SER A 219 -3.84 -8.46 12.95
C SER A 219 -3.53 -7.66 14.22
N ALA A 220 -2.51 -6.80 14.22
CA ALA A 220 -2.12 -6.03 15.41
C ALA A 220 -3.18 -5.01 15.87
N PHE A 221 -4.11 -4.59 14.99
CA PHE A 221 -5.24 -3.74 15.41
C PHE A 221 -6.38 -4.53 16.05
N PHE A 222 -6.49 -5.82 15.75
CA PHE A 222 -7.66 -6.65 16.09
C PHE A 222 -7.33 -7.81 17.03
N THR A 223 -6.21 -7.73 17.74
CA THR A 223 -5.89 -8.66 18.84
C THR A 223 -6.86 -8.48 20.01
N GLU A 224 -7.14 -9.57 20.73
CA GLU A 224 -8.04 -9.55 21.89
C GLU A 224 -7.53 -8.72 23.06
#